data_AF-V9RA42-F1
#
_entry.id   AF-V9RA42-F1
#
_cell.length_a   1.000
_cell.length_b   1.000
_cell.length_c   1.000
_cell.angle_alpha   90.00
_cell.angle_beta   90.00
_cell.angle_gamma   90.00
#
_symmetry.space_group_name_H-M   'P 1'
#
loop_
_entity.id
_entity.type
_entity.pdbx_description
1 polymer ?
#
loop_
_entity_poly.entity_id
_entity_poly.type
_entity_poly.pdbx_seq_one_letter_code
_entity_poly.pdbx_strand_id
1 'polypeptide(L)'
;MKDIIKYENFYFLMAMIAMIIVAILIAGIVLVCTDSIEVRRQKSCRAAKKRVGEILSARLKECDPLYDKNLLKITHAMNYILEQFQYWKSLHPGNDRVIMFGIDFISCAIMLSRTIDMYQDGLKLTADQESQLIEWRILRKPAYECDKNIIISDIFKLVKDAIDCVECRMEDFCSYKKEDSNILYRIKAAFEIFKSGMEVIKEKNKEELEDMLIRLEPHSPPLCRV
;
A
#
# COMPACT_ATOMS: atom_id res chain seq x y z
N MET A 1 72.31 2.54 8.51
CA MET A 1 71.39 2.76 7.37
C MET A 1 70.46 1.56 7.13
N LYS A 2 70.97 0.30 7.04
CA LYS A 2 70.11 -0.91 6.90
C LYS A 2 69.13 -1.15 8.07
N ASP A 3 69.49 -0.80 9.30
CA ASP A 3 68.62 -1.02 10.47
C ASP A 3 67.47 -0.01 10.59
N ILE A 4 67.63 1.19 10.01
CA ILE A 4 66.59 2.24 9.97
C ILE A 4 65.48 1.83 9.01
N ILE A 5 65.85 1.32 7.82
CA ILE A 5 64.90 0.82 6.80
C ILE A 5 64.09 -0.37 7.34
N LYS A 6 64.68 -1.24 8.16
CA LYS A 6 63.96 -2.35 8.81
C LYS A 6 62.93 -1.86 9.83
N TYR A 7 63.27 -0.83 10.60
CA TYR A 7 62.36 -0.24 11.58
C TYR A 7 61.17 0.47 10.92
N GLU A 8 61.41 1.23 9.85
CA GLU A 8 60.34 1.90 9.08
C GLU A 8 59.37 0.89 8.46
N ASN A 9 59.89 -0.19 7.86
CA ASN A 9 59.07 -1.26 7.30
C ASN A 9 58.23 -1.99 8.38
N PHE A 10 58.78 -2.15 9.59
CA PHE A 10 58.06 -2.77 10.71
C PHE A 10 56.91 -1.89 11.21
N TYR A 11 57.14 -0.57 11.39
CA TYR A 11 56.09 0.36 11.79
C TYR A 11 54.98 0.47 10.73
N PHE A 12 55.35 0.50 9.45
CA PHE A 12 54.38 0.52 8.36
C PHE A 12 53.50 -0.73 8.34
N LEU A 13 54.09 -1.91 8.55
CA LEU A 13 53.35 -3.18 8.65
C LEU A 13 52.39 -3.17 9.85
N MET A 14 52.86 -2.73 11.02
CA MET A 14 52.02 -2.64 12.23
C MET A 14 50.88 -1.63 12.06
N ALA A 15 51.12 -0.50 11.40
CA ALA A 15 50.08 0.48 11.09
C ALA A 15 49.02 -0.08 10.13
N MET A 16 49.43 -0.82 9.09
CA MET A 16 48.48 -1.50 8.19
C MET A 16 47.64 -2.55 8.92
N ILE A 17 48.26 -3.36 9.78
CA ILE A 17 47.54 -4.36 10.58
C ILE A 17 46.52 -3.67 11.50
N ALA A 18 46.90 -2.58 12.16
CA ALA A 18 45.99 -1.81 13.00
C ALA A 18 44.81 -1.22 12.19
N MET A 19 45.06 -0.67 11.01
CA MET A 19 44.01 -0.15 10.12
C MET A 19 43.04 -1.24 9.66
N ILE A 20 43.54 -2.43 9.32
CA ILE A 20 42.72 -3.60 8.96
C ILE A 20 41.84 -4.01 10.14
N ILE A 21 42.40 -4.09 11.35
CA ILE A 21 41.62 -4.42 12.56
C ILE A 21 40.53 -3.37 12.81
N VAL A 22 40.84 -2.09 12.71
CA VAL A 22 39.85 -1.01 12.88
C VAL A 22 38.76 -1.09 11.82
N ALA A 23 39.10 -1.35 10.57
CA ALA A 23 38.12 -1.51 9.50
C ALA A 23 37.18 -2.70 9.75
N ILE A 24 37.72 -3.84 10.21
CA ILE A 24 36.92 -5.03 10.59
C ILE A 24 35.98 -4.70 11.76
N LEU A 25 36.48 -3.98 12.78
CA LEU A 25 35.64 -3.56 13.91
C LEU A 25 34.51 -2.63 13.47
N ILE A 26 34.78 -1.64 12.61
CA ILE A 26 33.75 -0.75 12.06
C ILE A 26 32.73 -1.55 11.26
N ALA A 27 33.17 -2.44 10.37
CA ALA A 27 32.27 -3.29 9.59
C ALA A 27 31.39 -4.17 10.49
N GLY A 28 31.96 -4.75 11.56
CA GLY A 28 31.24 -5.54 12.54
C GLY A 28 30.19 -4.72 13.31
N ILE A 29 30.54 -3.50 13.74
CA ILE A 29 29.60 -2.58 14.40
C ILE A 29 28.47 -2.20 13.45
N VAL A 30 28.79 -1.86 12.19
CA VAL A 30 27.78 -1.52 11.18
C VAL A 30 26.80 -2.67 10.97
N LEU A 31 27.30 -3.91 10.80
CA LEU A 31 26.47 -5.11 10.66
C LEU A 31 25.54 -5.34 11.86
N VAL A 32 26.07 -5.28 13.09
CA VAL A 32 25.27 -5.46 14.30
C VAL A 32 24.21 -4.37 14.42
N CYS A 33 24.56 -3.12 14.11
CA CYS A 33 23.63 -2.00 14.10
C CYS A 33 22.52 -2.21 13.05
N THR A 34 22.86 -2.58 11.81
CA THR A 34 21.87 -2.82 10.76
C THR A 34 20.92 -3.96 11.11
N ASP A 35 21.46 -5.09 11.59
CA ASP A 35 20.65 -6.25 11.99
C ASP A 35 19.68 -5.89 13.12
N SER A 36 20.15 -5.13 14.11
CA SER A 36 19.30 -4.70 15.23
C SER A 36 18.15 -3.78 14.78
N ILE A 37 18.38 -2.91 13.81
CA ILE A 37 17.37 -2.02 13.23
C ILE A 37 16.35 -2.85 12.44
N GLU A 38 16.82 -3.80 11.63
CA GLU A 38 15.98 -4.68 10.83
C GLU A 38 15.06 -5.56 11.70
N VAL A 39 15.60 -6.18 12.75
CA VAL A 39 14.82 -6.97 13.72
C VAL A 39 13.74 -6.11 14.37
N ARG A 40 14.08 -4.88 14.79
CA ARG A 40 13.12 -3.94 15.38
C ARG A 40 12.02 -3.54 14.40
N ARG A 41 12.39 -3.29 13.14
CA ARG A 41 11.46 -2.99 12.04
C ARG A 41 10.51 -4.15 11.80
N GLN A 42 11.02 -5.38 11.70
CA GLN A 42 10.20 -6.56 11.49
C GLN A 42 9.20 -6.77 12.64
N LYS A 43 9.65 -6.59 13.89
CA LYS A 43 8.77 -6.67 15.07
C LYS A 43 7.67 -5.62 15.04
N SER A 44 8.00 -4.38 14.66
CA SER A 44 7.05 -3.28 14.56
C SER A 44 6.03 -3.49 13.44
N CYS A 45 6.48 -3.99 12.28
CA CYS A 45 5.62 -4.35 11.16
C CYS A 45 4.63 -5.48 11.54
N ARG A 46 5.11 -6.55 12.20
CA ARG A 46 4.23 -7.63 12.69
C ARG A 46 3.19 -7.12 13.70
N ALA A 47 3.61 -6.26 14.62
CA ALA A 47 2.70 -5.64 15.60
C ALA A 47 1.63 -4.77 14.91
N ALA A 48 2.00 -4.00 13.89
CA ALA A 48 1.07 -3.20 13.10
C ALA A 48 0.08 -4.10 12.35
N LYS A 49 0.56 -5.15 11.65
CA LYS A 49 -0.31 -6.12 10.96
C LYS A 49 -1.34 -6.74 11.90
N LYS A 50 -0.92 -7.17 13.09
CA LYS A 50 -1.83 -7.72 14.10
C LYS A 50 -2.89 -6.70 14.53
N ARG A 51 -2.47 -5.48 14.90
CA ARG A 51 -3.40 -4.44 15.37
C ARG A 51 -4.40 -4.02 14.30
N VAL A 52 -3.94 -3.77 13.07
CA VAL A 52 -4.83 -3.38 11.96
C VAL A 52 -5.80 -4.52 11.66
N GLY A 53 -5.31 -5.76 11.62
CA GLY A 53 -6.17 -6.95 11.48
C GLY A 53 -7.26 -7.03 12.54
N GLU A 54 -6.92 -6.81 13.81
CA GLU A 54 -7.88 -6.79 14.92
C GLU A 54 -8.91 -5.66 14.78
N ILE A 55 -8.46 -4.43 14.49
CA ILE A 55 -9.34 -3.26 14.32
C ILE A 55 -10.32 -3.47 13.16
N LEU A 56 -9.83 -3.90 12.00
CA LEU A 56 -10.67 -4.08 10.83
C LEU A 56 -11.61 -5.29 11.00
N SER A 57 -11.15 -6.35 11.66
CA SER A 57 -12.01 -7.51 11.97
C SER A 57 -13.13 -7.15 12.95
N ALA A 58 -12.86 -6.27 13.93
CA ALA A 58 -13.89 -5.77 14.84
C ALA A 58 -14.93 -4.95 14.08
N ARG A 59 -14.50 -3.98 13.24
CA ARG A 59 -15.41 -3.19 12.39
C ARG A 59 -16.30 -4.09 11.52
N LEU A 60 -15.74 -5.13 10.90
CA LEU A 60 -16.50 -6.08 10.07
C LEU A 60 -17.57 -6.88 10.83
N LYS A 61 -17.39 -7.12 12.14
CA LYS A 61 -18.39 -7.84 12.96
C LYS A 61 -19.57 -6.96 13.37
N GLU A 62 -19.36 -5.65 13.38
CA GLU A 62 -20.37 -4.65 13.75
C GLU A 62 -21.25 -4.24 12.56
N CYS A 63 -20.87 -4.62 11.33
CA CYS A 63 -21.60 -4.30 10.12
C CYS A 63 -22.83 -5.19 9.89
N ASP A 64 -23.82 -4.63 9.20
CA ASP A 64 -25.02 -5.34 8.76
C ASP A 64 -24.63 -6.57 7.90
N PRO A 65 -25.14 -7.78 8.21
CA PRO A 65 -24.88 -8.98 7.44
C PRO A 65 -25.34 -8.93 5.98
N LEU A 66 -26.16 -7.95 5.59
CA LEU A 66 -26.61 -7.73 4.22
C LEU A 66 -25.52 -7.19 3.28
N TYR A 67 -24.45 -6.60 3.82
CA TYR A 67 -23.35 -6.08 3.02
C TYR A 67 -22.36 -7.18 2.58
N ASP A 68 -21.80 -7.03 1.38
CA ASP A 68 -20.74 -7.92 0.90
C ASP A 68 -19.48 -7.75 1.78
N LYS A 69 -19.08 -8.83 2.44
CA LYS A 69 -17.93 -8.83 3.38
C LYS A 69 -16.62 -8.42 2.72
N ASN A 70 -16.43 -8.69 1.44
CA ASN A 70 -15.22 -8.31 0.72
C ASN A 70 -15.25 -6.84 0.32
N LEU A 71 -16.41 -6.31 -0.10
CA LEU A 71 -16.59 -4.87 -0.31
C LEU A 71 -16.42 -4.06 0.98
N LEU A 72 -16.92 -4.57 2.11
CA LEU A 72 -16.69 -3.97 3.43
C LEU A 72 -15.21 -3.98 3.82
N LYS A 73 -14.48 -5.08 3.57
CA LYS A 73 -13.02 -5.12 3.82
C LYS A 73 -12.31 -4.01 3.07
N ILE A 74 -12.62 -3.82 1.79
CA ILE A 74 -12.03 -2.77 0.94
C ILE A 74 -12.41 -1.39 1.48
N THR A 75 -13.69 -1.17 1.77
CA THR A 75 -14.22 0.09 2.32
C THR A 75 -13.52 0.47 3.63
N HIS A 76 -13.44 -0.45 4.58
CA HIS A 76 -12.78 -0.18 5.87
C HIS A 76 -11.28 -0.01 5.74
N ALA A 77 -10.62 -0.74 4.83
CA ALA A 77 -9.20 -0.57 4.58
C ALA A 77 -8.89 0.82 4.00
N MET A 78 -9.65 1.29 3.00
CA MET A 78 -9.48 2.64 2.44
C MET A 78 -9.72 3.73 3.49
N ASN A 79 -10.79 3.60 4.30
CA ASN A 79 -11.05 4.52 5.40
C ASN A 79 -9.92 4.55 6.41
N TYR A 80 -9.42 3.38 6.82
CA TYR A 80 -8.34 3.30 7.78
C TYR A 80 -7.04 3.92 7.23
N ILE A 81 -6.74 3.70 5.94
CA ILE A 81 -5.60 4.35 5.29
C ILE A 81 -5.78 5.88 5.31
N LEU A 82 -6.95 6.39 4.95
CA LEU A 82 -7.25 7.83 5.00
C LEU A 82 -7.09 8.40 6.42
N GLU A 83 -7.65 7.72 7.43
CA GLU A 83 -7.52 8.07 8.85
C GLU A 83 -6.04 8.16 9.25
N GLN A 84 -5.21 7.21 8.82
CA GLN A 84 -3.76 7.23 9.10
C GLN A 84 -3.06 8.42 8.43
N PHE A 85 -3.40 8.76 7.18
CA PHE A 85 -2.85 9.94 6.51
C PHE A 85 -3.26 11.25 7.18
N GLN A 86 -4.52 11.37 7.58
CA GLN A 86 -5.04 12.54 8.30
C GLN A 86 -4.37 12.68 9.67
N TYR A 87 -4.21 11.57 10.39
CA TYR A 87 -3.44 11.53 11.63
C TYR A 87 -1.99 11.98 11.39
N TRP A 88 -1.36 11.49 10.32
CA TRP A 88 0.00 11.86 9.97
C TRP A 88 0.14 13.37 9.69
N LYS A 89 -0.80 13.95 8.94
CA LYS A 89 -0.87 15.39 8.70
C LYS A 89 -1.01 16.18 9.99
N SER A 90 -1.78 15.68 10.96
CA SER A 90 -1.95 16.37 12.25
C SER A 90 -0.66 16.43 13.08
N LEU A 91 0.24 15.45 12.92
CA LEU A 91 1.55 15.43 13.60
C LEU A 91 2.58 16.35 12.94
N HIS A 92 2.41 16.67 11.66
CA HIS A 92 3.27 17.57 10.89
C HIS A 92 2.43 18.72 10.30
N PRO A 93 2.10 19.74 11.11
CA PRO A 93 1.27 20.86 10.66
C PRO A 93 1.92 21.71 9.55
N GLY A 94 3.21 21.51 9.26
CA GLY A 94 3.83 22.05 8.05
C GLY A 94 3.18 21.42 6.81
N ASN A 95 2.90 22.22 5.79
CA ASN A 95 2.18 21.79 4.58
C ASN A 95 2.98 20.72 3.79
N ASP A 96 2.80 19.48 4.21
CA ASP A 96 3.55 18.35 3.75
C ASP A 96 2.92 17.78 2.48
N ARG A 97 3.49 18.17 1.34
CA ARG A 97 2.95 17.81 0.03
C ARG A 97 2.81 16.30 -0.16
N VAL A 98 3.73 15.49 0.38
CA VAL A 98 3.68 14.03 0.22
C VAL A 98 2.50 13.43 0.96
N ILE A 99 2.25 13.88 2.20
CA ILE A 99 1.08 13.44 2.98
C ILE A 99 -0.20 13.92 2.31
N MET A 100 -0.23 15.15 1.80
CA MET A 100 -1.38 15.70 1.06
C MET A 100 -1.70 14.88 -0.19
N PHE A 101 -0.70 14.53 -1.01
CA PHE A 101 -0.93 13.67 -2.17
C PHE A 101 -1.49 12.30 -1.77
N GLY A 102 -1.01 11.71 -0.68
CA GLY A 102 -1.57 10.46 -0.15
C GLY A 102 -3.05 10.59 0.23
N ILE A 103 -3.44 11.69 0.87
CA ILE A 103 -4.84 12.01 1.20
C ILE A 103 -5.67 12.13 -0.09
N ASP A 104 -5.18 12.88 -1.07
CA ASP A 104 -5.90 13.15 -2.31
C ASP A 104 -6.11 11.85 -3.11
N PHE A 105 -5.08 11.01 -3.26
CA PHE A 105 -5.19 9.74 -3.96
C PHE A 105 -6.21 8.80 -3.33
N ILE A 106 -6.19 8.66 -1.99
CA ILE A 106 -7.17 7.80 -1.29
C ILE A 106 -8.58 8.38 -1.37
N SER A 107 -8.73 9.71 -1.29
CA SER A 107 -10.03 10.36 -1.45
C SER A 107 -10.60 10.13 -2.85
N CYS A 108 -9.77 10.22 -3.89
CA CYS A 108 -10.15 9.87 -5.26
C CYS A 108 -10.53 8.40 -5.41
N ALA A 109 -9.79 7.48 -4.78
CA ALA A 109 -10.11 6.06 -4.79
C ALA A 109 -11.48 5.78 -4.15
N ILE A 110 -11.79 6.43 -3.01
CA ILE A 110 -13.09 6.34 -2.35
C ILE A 110 -14.19 6.86 -3.27
N MET A 111 -14.01 8.04 -3.87
CA MET A 111 -14.99 8.62 -4.79
C MET A 111 -15.25 7.71 -6.00
N LEU A 112 -14.20 7.16 -6.62
CA LEU A 112 -14.37 6.17 -7.70
C LEU A 112 -15.04 4.88 -7.24
N SER A 113 -14.74 4.39 -6.04
CA SER A 113 -15.41 3.19 -5.55
C SER A 113 -16.92 3.39 -5.33
N ARG A 114 -17.37 4.63 -5.11
CA ARG A 114 -18.81 4.98 -5.07
C ARG A 114 -19.46 5.01 -6.46
N THR A 115 -18.74 5.29 -7.55
CA THR A 115 -19.35 5.30 -8.90
C THR A 115 -19.81 3.92 -9.35
N ILE A 116 -19.19 2.85 -8.82
CA ILE A 116 -19.45 1.46 -9.19
C ILE A 116 -19.99 0.62 -8.03
N ASP A 117 -20.60 1.29 -7.04
CA ASP A 117 -21.24 0.68 -5.85
C ASP A 117 -20.32 -0.27 -5.06
N MET A 118 -19.00 -0.10 -5.14
CA MET A 118 -18.03 -0.86 -4.35
C MET A 118 -17.87 -0.33 -2.94
N TYR A 119 -18.11 0.96 -2.73
CA TYR A 119 -18.03 1.60 -1.43
C TYR A 119 -19.33 1.40 -0.63
N GLN A 120 -19.23 0.81 0.56
CA GLN A 120 -20.40 0.37 1.33
C GLN A 120 -20.78 1.34 2.46
N ASP A 121 -21.07 2.60 2.12
CA ASP A 121 -21.60 3.61 3.06
C ASP A 121 -23.03 4.08 2.73
N GLY A 122 -23.61 3.54 1.64
CA GLY A 122 -24.94 3.93 1.16
C GLY A 122 -25.01 5.33 0.54
N LEU A 123 -23.87 6.01 0.35
CA LEU A 123 -23.82 7.35 -0.22
C LEU A 123 -23.44 7.30 -1.70
N LYS A 124 -24.20 8.05 -2.51
CA LYS A 124 -23.84 8.34 -3.90
C LYS A 124 -22.98 9.58 -3.99
N LEU A 125 -22.28 9.72 -5.12
CA LEU A 125 -21.54 10.95 -5.43
C LEU A 125 -22.49 12.13 -5.57
N THR A 126 -22.04 13.27 -5.06
CA THR A 126 -22.65 14.58 -5.36
C THR A 126 -22.24 15.03 -6.77
N ALA A 127 -23.04 15.91 -7.38
CA ALA A 127 -22.74 16.47 -8.70
C ALA A 127 -21.38 17.21 -8.73
N ASP A 128 -20.99 17.83 -7.61
CA ASP A 128 -19.70 18.52 -7.49
C ASP A 128 -18.54 17.51 -7.48
N GLN A 129 -18.66 16.41 -6.73
CA GLN A 129 -17.64 15.35 -6.71
C GLN A 129 -17.51 14.66 -8.08
N GLU A 130 -18.63 14.43 -8.76
CA GLU A 130 -18.62 13.88 -10.11
C GLU A 130 -17.95 14.83 -11.10
N SER A 131 -18.25 16.13 -11.01
CA SER A 131 -17.61 17.17 -11.83
C SER A 131 -16.11 17.24 -11.59
N GLN A 132 -15.66 17.15 -10.33
CA GLN A 132 -14.24 17.11 -9.98
C GLN A 132 -13.54 15.89 -10.57
N LEU A 133 -14.13 14.70 -10.48
CA LEU A 133 -13.57 13.49 -11.08
C LEU A 133 -13.44 13.60 -12.60
N ILE A 134 -14.39 14.25 -13.27
CA ILE A 134 -14.36 14.52 -14.72
C ILE A 134 -13.27 15.55 -15.05
N GLU A 135 -13.18 16.64 -14.28
CA GLU A 135 -12.18 17.69 -14.46
C GLU A 135 -10.75 17.14 -14.32
N TRP A 136 -10.53 16.30 -13.31
CA TRP A 136 -9.26 15.61 -13.10
C TRP A 136 -9.00 14.47 -14.09
N ARG A 137 -9.92 14.26 -15.05
CA ARG A 137 -9.86 13.22 -16.09
C ARG A 137 -9.74 11.80 -15.53
N ILE A 138 -10.21 11.62 -14.30
CA ILE A 138 -10.26 10.33 -13.62
C ILE A 138 -11.51 9.58 -14.06
N LEU A 139 -12.66 10.25 -14.08
CA LEU A 139 -13.89 9.72 -14.67
C LEU A 139 -13.99 10.18 -16.12
N ARG A 140 -13.96 9.24 -17.08
CA ARG A 140 -14.18 9.57 -18.49
C ARG A 140 -15.66 9.92 -18.70
N LYS A 141 -15.94 10.99 -19.48
CA LYS A 141 -17.30 11.46 -19.74
C LYS A 141 -18.24 10.31 -20.16
N PRO A 142 -19.51 10.33 -19.77
CA PRO A 142 -20.50 9.26 -19.96
C PRO A 142 -20.89 8.97 -21.41
N ALA A 143 -20.19 9.54 -22.41
CA ALA A 143 -20.43 9.24 -23.83
C ALA A 143 -20.10 7.78 -24.19
N TYR A 144 -19.35 7.09 -23.33
CA TYR A 144 -19.12 5.65 -23.36
C TYR A 144 -19.29 5.13 -21.93
N GLU A 145 -20.05 4.03 -21.75
CA GLU A 145 -20.09 3.30 -20.48
C GLU A 145 -18.64 3.04 -20.05
N CYS A 146 -18.22 3.67 -18.95
CA CYS A 146 -16.88 3.46 -18.44
C CYS A 146 -16.84 2.04 -17.87
N ASP A 147 -16.03 1.18 -18.48
CA ASP A 147 -15.91 -0.23 -18.08
C ASP A 147 -15.57 -0.30 -16.58
N LYS A 148 -16.45 -0.97 -15.83
CA LYS A 148 -16.31 -1.21 -14.39
C LYS A 148 -14.94 -1.77 -14.04
N ASN A 149 -14.35 -2.60 -14.91
CA ASN A 149 -13.02 -3.18 -14.71
C ASN A 149 -11.90 -2.14 -14.80
N ILE A 150 -12.04 -1.12 -15.65
CA ILE A 150 -11.11 0.01 -15.73
C ILE A 150 -11.17 0.80 -14.42
N ILE A 151 -12.38 1.11 -13.93
CA ILE A 151 -12.56 1.84 -12.67
C ILE A 151 -11.96 1.04 -11.49
N ILE A 152 -12.18 -0.28 -11.43
CA ILE A 152 -11.55 -1.17 -10.43
C ILE A 152 -10.02 -1.09 -10.48
N SER A 153 -9.44 -1.07 -11.68
CA SER A 153 -7.99 -0.93 -11.87
C SER A 153 -7.49 0.44 -11.40
N ASP A 154 -8.22 1.51 -11.70
CA ASP A 154 -7.86 2.87 -11.29
C ASP A 154 -7.95 3.05 -9.77
N ILE A 155 -8.96 2.48 -9.11
CA ILE A 155 -9.05 2.44 -7.64
C ILE A 155 -7.83 1.77 -7.04
N PHE A 156 -7.45 0.59 -7.55
CA PHE A 156 -6.26 -0.13 -7.06
C PHE A 156 -4.99 0.71 -7.24
N LYS A 157 -4.83 1.33 -8.42
CA LYS A 157 -3.69 2.16 -8.74
C LYS A 157 -3.60 3.37 -7.82
N LEU A 158 -4.70 4.08 -7.59
CA LEU A 158 -4.72 5.26 -6.69
C LEU A 158 -4.32 4.89 -5.26
N VAL A 159 -4.85 3.79 -4.72
CA VAL A 159 -4.47 3.33 -3.36
C VAL A 159 -2.99 2.97 -3.31
N LYS A 160 -2.46 2.33 -4.35
CA LYS A 160 -1.04 2.02 -4.46
C LYS A 160 -0.18 3.28 -4.55
N ASP A 161 -0.53 4.22 -5.43
CA ASP A 161 0.18 5.47 -5.65
C ASP A 161 0.24 6.30 -4.35
N ALA A 162 -0.83 6.29 -3.53
CA ALA A 162 -0.84 6.92 -2.21
C ALA A 162 0.25 6.36 -1.28
N ILE A 163 0.46 5.05 -1.31
CA ILE A 163 1.43 4.36 -0.46
C ILE A 163 2.85 4.58 -0.99
N ASP A 164 3.04 4.42 -2.29
CA ASP A 164 4.33 4.62 -2.96
C ASP A 164 4.85 6.04 -2.68
N CYS A 165 3.97 7.05 -2.64
CA CYS A 165 4.33 8.43 -2.27
C CYS A 165 5.00 8.54 -0.89
N VAL A 166 4.50 7.85 0.12
CA VAL A 166 5.07 7.90 1.49
C VAL A 166 6.19 6.91 1.72
N GLU A 167 6.28 5.85 0.92
CA GLU A 167 7.40 4.91 0.95
C GLU A 167 8.69 5.57 0.48
N CYS A 168 8.68 6.24 -0.68
CA CYS A 168 9.85 6.93 -1.22
C CYS A 168 10.39 8.02 -0.27
N ARG A 169 9.50 8.62 0.52
CA ARG A 169 9.88 9.63 1.51
C ARG A 169 10.63 9.04 2.71
N MET A 170 10.35 7.79 3.06
CA MET A 170 10.87 7.13 4.24
C MET A 170 12.26 6.49 4.04
N GLU A 171 12.77 6.46 2.80
CA GLU A 171 14.08 5.90 2.48
C GLU A 171 15.25 6.70 3.09
N ASP A 172 15.03 7.96 3.49
CA ASP A 172 15.99 8.78 4.25
C ASP A 172 15.90 8.50 5.77
N PHE A 173 16.28 7.28 6.16
CA PHE A 173 16.05 6.69 7.50
C PHE A 173 16.76 7.35 8.69
N CYS A 174 17.66 8.33 8.49
CA CYS A 174 18.43 8.91 9.59
C CYS A 174 17.67 9.97 10.42
N SER A 175 16.47 10.41 10.02
CA SER A 175 15.78 11.52 10.72
C SER A 175 14.32 11.29 11.15
N TYR A 176 13.69 10.17 10.79
CA TYR A 176 12.26 10.01 11.02
C TYR A 176 11.89 9.60 12.45
N LYS A 177 10.83 10.21 12.98
CA LYS A 177 10.30 9.88 14.31
C LYS A 177 9.70 8.48 14.28
N LYS A 178 9.87 7.74 15.39
CA LYS A 178 9.28 6.39 15.60
C LYS A 178 7.78 6.33 15.26
N GLU A 179 7.07 7.43 15.47
CA GLU A 179 5.64 7.53 15.18
C GLU A 179 5.32 7.51 13.69
N ASP A 180 6.10 8.20 12.87
CA ASP A 180 5.93 8.20 11.40
C ASP A 180 6.08 6.79 10.83
N SER A 181 7.10 6.04 11.29
CA SER A 181 7.30 4.66 10.87
C SER A 181 6.14 3.75 11.27
N ASN A 182 5.54 3.99 12.45
CA ASN A 182 4.37 3.23 12.88
C ASN A 182 3.15 3.51 12.01
N ILE A 183 2.93 4.76 11.61
CA ILE A 183 1.85 5.13 10.69
C ILE A 183 2.03 4.42 9.35
N LEU A 184 3.25 4.46 8.79
CA LEU A 184 3.56 3.75 7.55
C LEU A 184 3.28 2.24 7.66
N TYR A 185 3.72 1.58 8.74
CA TYR A 185 3.46 0.14 8.92
C TYR A 185 1.97 -0.18 9.02
N ARG A 186 1.17 0.71 9.62
CA ARG A 186 -0.28 0.57 9.70
C ARG A 186 -0.95 0.76 8.33
N ILE A 187 -0.51 1.74 7.55
CA ILE A 187 -0.96 1.95 6.17
C ILE A 187 -0.66 0.70 5.33
N LYS A 188 0.58 0.20 5.36
CA LYS A 188 0.97 -1.03 4.64
C LYS A 188 0.13 -2.23 5.07
N ALA A 189 -0.13 -2.40 6.38
CA ALA A 189 -0.98 -3.48 6.86
C ALA A 189 -2.42 -3.39 6.34
N ALA A 190 -3.01 -2.20 6.31
CA ALA A 190 -4.35 -1.99 5.76
C ALA A 190 -4.37 -2.20 4.24
N PHE A 191 -3.30 -1.82 3.54
CA PHE A 191 -3.16 -2.08 2.11
C PHE A 191 -3.16 -3.56 1.75
N GLU A 192 -2.50 -4.41 2.54
CA GLU A 192 -2.55 -5.87 2.32
C GLU A 192 -3.99 -6.40 2.41
N ILE A 193 -4.79 -5.86 3.33
CA ILE A 193 -6.21 -6.23 3.49
C ILE A 193 -7.03 -5.70 2.31
N PHE A 194 -6.80 -4.46 1.88
CA PHE A 194 -7.39 -3.88 0.67
C PHE A 194 -7.08 -4.74 -0.56
N LYS A 195 -5.80 -5.07 -0.78
CA LYS A 195 -5.32 -5.87 -1.91
C LYS A 195 -5.99 -7.24 -1.94
N SER A 196 -6.02 -7.94 -0.81
CA SER A 196 -6.70 -9.22 -0.69
C SER A 196 -8.20 -9.11 -1.01
N GLY A 197 -8.88 -8.06 -0.56
CA GLY A 197 -10.28 -7.82 -0.92
C GLY A 197 -10.47 -7.59 -2.42
N MET A 198 -9.59 -6.80 -3.05
CA MET A 198 -9.63 -6.51 -4.48
C MET A 198 -9.37 -7.76 -5.34
N GLU A 199 -8.47 -8.64 -4.92
CA GLU A 199 -8.17 -9.90 -5.62
C GLU A 199 -9.41 -10.80 -5.66
N VAL A 200 -10.13 -10.96 -4.55
CA VAL A 200 -11.36 -11.77 -4.49
C VAL A 200 -12.45 -11.24 -5.43
N ILE A 201 -12.57 -9.91 -5.58
CA ILE A 201 -13.56 -9.32 -6.52
C ILE A 201 -13.17 -9.59 -7.96
N LYS A 202 -11.88 -9.49 -8.30
CA LYS A 202 -11.39 -9.77 -9.65
C LYS A 202 -11.63 -11.23 -10.03
N GLU A 203 -11.42 -12.17 -9.11
CA GLU A 203 -11.71 -13.59 -9.30
C GLU A 203 -13.21 -13.82 -9.52
N LYS A 204 -14.07 -13.27 -8.66
CA LYS A 204 -15.53 -13.38 -8.81
C LYS A 204 -16.04 -12.82 -10.15
N ASN A 205 -15.57 -11.65 -10.56
CA ASN A 205 -15.95 -11.04 -11.84
C ASN A 205 -15.52 -11.90 -13.04
N LYS A 206 -14.39 -12.61 -12.93
CA LYS A 206 -13.90 -13.50 -13.97
C LYS A 206 -14.75 -14.76 -14.07
N GLU A 207 -15.10 -15.36 -12.93
CA GLU A 207 -15.99 -16.53 -12.87
C GLU A 207 -17.40 -16.21 -13.41
N GLU A 208 -17.95 -15.04 -13.06
CA GLU A 208 -19.25 -14.58 -13.58
C GLU A 208 -19.23 -14.38 -15.11
N LEU A 209 -18.12 -13.87 -15.65
CA LEU A 209 -17.93 -13.72 -17.10
C LEU A 209 -17.81 -15.07 -17.81
N GLU A 210 -17.10 -16.03 -17.22
CA GLU A 210 -16.97 -17.40 -17.74
C GLU A 210 -18.31 -18.16 -17.72
N ASP A 211 -19.11 -18.04 -16.65
CA ASP A 211 -20.45 -18.65 -16.56
C ASP A 211 -21.43 -18.05 -17.59
N MET A 212 -21.38 -16.73 -17.83
CA MET A 212 -22.17 -16.09 -18.87
C MET A 212 -21.78 -16.56 -20.27
N LEU A 213 -20.49 -16.77 -20.54
CA LEU A 213 -20.01 -17.29 -21.83
C LEU A 213 -20.43 -18.74 -22.07
N ILE A 214 -20.42 -19.59 -21.04
CA ILE A 214 -20.90 -20.98 -21.11
C ILE A 214 -22.41 -21.03 -21.42
N ARG A 215 -23.20 -20.14 -20.82
CA ARG A 215 -24.65 -20.03 -21.09
C ARG A 215 -24.99 -19.48 -22.48
N LEU A 216 -24.03 -18.84 -23.15
CA LEU A 216 -24.17 -18.28 -24.49
C LEU A 216 -23.66 -19.23 -25.59
N GLU A 217 -23.08 -20.39 -25.24
CA GLU A 217 -22.83 -21.43 -26.24
C GLU A 217 -24.18 -21.91 -26.80
N PRO A 218 -24.43 -21.79 -28.12
CA PRO A 218 -25.67 -22.26 -28.69
C PRO A 218 -25.69 -23.78 -28.53
N HIS A 219 -26.70 -24.29 -27.83
CA HIS A 219 -27.16 -25.67 -28.00
C HIS A 219 -27.46 -25.84 -29.49
N SER A 220 -26.44 -26.27 -30.24
CA SER A 220 -26.58 -26.63 -31.63
C SER A 220 -27.63 -27.73 -31.65
N PRO A 221 -28.80 -27.52 -32.28
CA PRO A 221 -29.82 -28.55 -32.32
C PRO A 221 -29.20 -29.79 -32.98
N PRO A 222 -29.54 -31.00 -32.52
CA PRO A 222 -29.00 -32.22 -33.11
C PRO A 222 -29.30 -32.18 -34.61
N LEU A 223 -28.24 -32.17 -35.41
CA LEU A 223 -28.33 -32.28 -36.86
C LEU A 223 -29.18 -33.52 -37.16
N CYS A 224 -30.41 -33.30 -37.63
CA CYS A 224 -31.20 -34.35 -38.24
C CYS A 224 -30.37 -34.92 -39.41
N ARG A 225 -29.88 -36.15 -39.25
CA ARG A 225 -29.31 -36.91 -40.35
C ARG A 225 -30.41 -37.14 -41.37
N VAL A 226 -30.21 -36.60 -42.57
CA VAL A 226 -30.98 -36.97 -43.79
C VAL A 226 -30.44 -38.28 -44.31
#